data_AF-A0A0C3EJX9-F1
#
_entry.id   AF-A0A0C3EJX9-F1
#
_cell.length_a   1.000
_cell.length_b   1.000
_cell.length_c   1.000
_cell.angle_alpha   90.00
_cell.angle_beta   90.00
_cell.angle_gamma   90.00
#
_symmetry.space_group_name_H-M   'P 1'
#
loop_
_entity.id
_entity.type
_entity.pdbx_description
1 polymer ?
#
loop_
_entity_poly.entity_id
_entity_poly.type
_entity_poly.pdbx_seq_one_letter_code
_entity_poly.pdbx_strand_id
1 'polypeptide(L)'
;MIIPITIPRPGQFSPKLPPQLAQLGNDEIFLIELQGTLDVEGTEATQKDGQLIGNLNTSDMKKPTLMIGHHLLEGKVVNLPKPLGVLHKQSSSSSAENQAEGSGTQGAGGSTTWGVVAVVKKKLVFSKRPMPLSAKASAA
;
A
#
# COMPACT_ATOMS: atom_id res chain seq x y z
N MET A 1 -3.90 26.42 -7.12
CA MET A 1 -2.76 25.72 -6.49
C MET A 1 -2.21 24.73 -7.50
N ILE A 2 -0.95 24.90 -7.93
CA ILE A 2 -0.30 24.01 -8.91
C ILE A 2 0.66 23.12 -8.11
N ILE A 3 0.51 21.80 -8.22
CA ILE A 3 1.36 20.84 -7.52
C ILE A 3 2.34 20.25 -8.56
N PRO A 4 3.67 20.38 -8.36
CA PRO A 4 4.64 19.78 -9.26
C PRO A 4 4.63 18.25 -9.11
N ILE A 5 4.42 17.55 -10.23
CA ILE A 5 4.42 16.09 -10.33
C ILE A 5 5.56 15.66 -11.24
N THR A 6 6.40 14.74 -10.77
CA THR A 6 7.50 14.17 -11.57
C THR A 6 7.16 12.75 -11.98
N ILE A 7 7.20 12.47 -13.28
CA ILE A 7 7.04 11.12 -13.85
C ILE A 7 8.45 10.56 -14.14
N PRO A 8 8.84 9.42 -13.56
CA PRO A 8 10.15 8.82 -13.82
C PRO A 8 10.24 8.28 -15.26
N ARG A 9 11.46 8.22 -15.82
CA ARG A 9 11.70 7.70 -17.17
C ARG A 9 11.48 6.18 -17.23
N PRO A 10 11.05 5.63 -18.39
CA PRO A 10 10.91 4.18 -18.59
C PRO A 10 12.23 3.46 -18.31
N GLY A 11 12.20 2.33 -17.59
CA GLY A 11 13.40 1.55 -17.21
C GLY A 11 14.12 2.03 -15.95
N GLN A 12 13.71 3.17 -15.37
CA GLN A 12 14.17 3.66 -14.06
C GLN A 12 13.23 3.26 -12.91
N PHE A 13 12.19 2.48 -13.23
CA PHE A 13 11.30 1.83 -12.26
C PHE A 13 12.02 0.67 -11.58
N SER A 14 12.97 0.99 -10.71
CA SER A 14 13.32 0.11 -9.60
C SER A 14 13.23 0.90 -8.30
N PRO A 15 12.05 1.42 -7.92
CA PRO A 15 11.88 1.76 -6.53
C PRO A 15 11.90 0.40 -5.83
N LYS A 16 12.85 0.18 -4.91
CA LYS A 16 12.55 -0.76 -3.82
C LYS A 16 11.22 -0.26 -3.27
N LEU A 17 10.13 -0.95 -3.64
CA LEU A 17 8.82 -0.55 -3.18
C LEU A 17 8.90 -0.52 -1.66
N PRO A 18 8.24 0.45 -1.01
CA PRO A 18 8.09 0.39 0.43
C PRO A 18 7.64 -1.03 0.79
N PRO A 19 8.15 -1.64 1.87
CA PRO A 19 7.85 -3.04 2.20
C PRO A 19 6.34 -3.31 2.35
N GLN A 20 5.53 -2.25 2.49
CA GLN A 20 4.07 -2.29 2.56
C GLN A 20 3.38 -2.50 1.18
N LEU A 21 4.09 -2.38 0.06
CA LEU A 21 3.55 -2.58 -1.28
C LEU A 21 4.04 -3.92 -1.85
N ALA A 22 3.12 -4.85 -2.04
CA ALA A 22 3.40 -6.14 -2.68
C ALA A 22 3.16 -6.04 -4.20
N GLN A 23 4.13 -6.51 -4.98
CA GLN A 23 3.94 -6.78 -6.41
C GLN A 23 3.37 -8.18 -6.58
N LEU A 24 2.41 -8.34 -7.50
CA LEU A 24 1.97 -9.66 -7.94
C LEU A 24 2.44 -9.87 -9.37
N GLY A 25 3.52 -10.64 -9.56
CA GLY A 25 4.08 -10.93 -10.87
C GLY A 25 4.82 -9.73 -11.49
N ASN A 26 4.38 -9.30 -12.69
CA ASN A 26 5.09 -8.45 -13.65
C ASN A 26 5.22 -6.96 -13.24
N ASP A 27 5.73 -6.65 -12.04
CA ASP A 27 5.85 -5.29 -11.49
C ASP A 27 4.51 -4.52 -11.31
N GLU A 28 3.37 -5.21 -11.40
CA GLU A 28 2.06 -4.58 -11.22
C GLU A 28 1.68 -4.49 -9.72
N ILE A 29 1.36 -3.27 -9.27
CA ILE A 29 0.80 -3.02 -7.94
C ILE A 29 -0.71 -3.26 -7.97
N PHE A 30 -1.19 -4.06 -7.01
CA PHE A 30 -2.61 -4.31 -6.82
C PHE A 30 -3.15 -3.55 -5.62
N LEU A 31 -4.34 -2.98 -5.77
CA LEU A 31 -5.12 -2.49 -4.64
C LEU A 31 -5.89 -3.65 -4.02
N ILE A 32 -5.74 -3.85 -2.70
CA ILE A 32 -6.58 -4.75 -1.91
C ILE A 32 -7.68 -3.92 -1.27
N GLU A 33 -8.94 -4.29 -1.51
CA GLU A 33 -10.12 -3.63 -0.98
C GLU A 33 -10.91 -4.60 -0.11
N LEU A 34 -11.06 -4.26 1.17
CA LEU A 34 -11.80 -5.05 2.17
C LEU A 34 -13.08 -4.29 2.54
N GLN A 35 -14.22 -4.99 2.55
CA GLN A 35 -15.45 -4.42 3.11
C GLN A 35 -15.49 -4.66 4.62
N GLY A 36 -15.07 -3.66 5.39
CA GLY A 36 -15.04 -3.70 6.84
C GLY A 36 -13.82 -2.99 7.40
N THR A 37 -13.52 -3.23 8.67
CA THR A 37 -12.34 -2.72 9.35
C THR A 37 -11.42 -3.87 9.71
N LEU A 38 -10.12 -3.68 9.52
CA LEU A 38 -9.10 -4.61 10.02
C LEU A 38 -8.76 -4.21 11.46
N ASP A 39 -9.04 -5.10 12.40
CA ASP A 39 -8.62 -4.93 13.79
C ASP A 39 -7.24 -5.58 13.97
N VAL A 40 -6.26 -4.77 14.37
CA VAL A 40 -4.86 -5.18 14.53
C VAL A 40 -4.42 -4.78 15.92
N GLU A 41 -3.96 -5.77 16.69
CA GLU A 41 -3.42 -5.57 18.03
C GLU A 41 -2.19 -4.64 18.01
N GLY A 42 -2.01 -3.88 19.07
CA GLY A 42 -0.96 -2.86 19.21
C GLY A 42 -1.51 -1.44 19.26
N THR A 43 -0.94 -0.62 20.14
CA THR A 43 -1.33 0.78 20.34
C THR A 43 -0.52 1.74 19.45
N GLU A 44 0.75 1.43 19.21
CA GLU A 44 1.66 2.30 18.47
C GLU A 44 1.86 1.83 17.02
N ALA A 45 1.99 2.78 16.09
CA ALA A 45 2.19 2.48 14.66
C ALA A 45 3.46 1.65 14.40
N THR A 46 4.53 1.91 15.16
CA THR A 46 5.82 1.22 15.05
C THR A 46 5.74 -0.27 15.40
N GLN A 47 4.75 -0.68 16.22
CA GLN A 47 4.53 -2.08 16.57
C GLN A 47 3.83 -2.86 15.45
N LYS A 48 3.09 -2.16 14.58
CA LYS A 48 2.30 -2.75 13.49
C LYS A 48 3.10 -2.90 12.20
N ASP A 49 4.15 -2.10 12.03
CA ASP A 49 4.96 -2.13 10.82
C ASP A 49 5.68 -3.47 10.63
N GLY A 50 5.58 -4.03 9.43
CA GLY A 50 6.21 -5.29 9.05
C GLY A 50 5.55 -6.55 9.62
N GLN A 51 4.45 -6.42 10.37
CA GLN A 51 3.74 -7.57 10.92
C GLN A 51 2.90 -8.31 9.87
N LEU A 52 2.84 -9.63 10.01
CA LEU A 52 2.01 -10.47 9.14
C LEU A 52 0.53 -10.29 9.50
N ILE A 53 -0.25 -9.73 8.57
CA ILE A 53 -1.71 -9.58 8.72
C ILE A 53 -2.45 -10.85 8.28
N GLY A 54 -1.94 -11.53 7.24
CA GLY A 54 -2.64 -12.68 6.67
C GLY A 54 -1.99 -13.20 5.39
N ASN A 55 -2.58 -14.26 4.85
CA ASN A 55 -2.09 -14.97 3.68
C ASN A 55 -3.04 -14.73 2.49
N LEU A 56 -2.52 -14.10 1.43
CA LEU A 56 -3.22 -13.92 0.17
C LEU A 56 -2.89 -15.08 -0.79
N ASN A 57 -3.91 -15.80 -1.25
CA ASN A 57 -3.79 -16.83 -2.27
C ASN A 57 -4.39 -16.34 -3.59
N THR A 58 -3.54 -16.26 -4.61
CA THR A 58 -3.86 -15.81 -5.99
C THR A 58 -3.65 -16.92 -7.02
N SER A 59 -3.54 -18.18 -6.59
CA SER A 59 -3.33 -19.34 -7.49
C SER A 59 -4.44 -19.43 -8.54
N ASP A 60 -5.68 -19.13 -8.16
CA ASP A 60 -6.79 -18.91 -9.07
C ASP A 60 -7.23 -17.44 -9.03
N MET A 61 -6.87 -16.68 -10.07
CA MET A 61 -7.23 -15.27 -10.19
C MET A 61 -8.75 -15.04 -10.38
N LYS A 62 -9.54 -16.07 -10.71
CA LYS A 62 -11.01 -15.96 -10.73
C LYS A 62 -11.60 -15.99 -9.33
N LYS A 63 -10.91 -16.63 -8.37
CA LYS A 63 -11.37 -16.82 -6.99
C LYS A 63 -10.22 -16.66 -6.00
N PRO A 64 -9.61 -15.46 -5.90
CA PRO A 64 -8.56 -15.19 -4.91
C PRO A 64 -9.14 -15.31 -3.50
N THR A 65 -8.33 -15.80 -2.57
CA THR A 65 -8.72 -15.91 -1.16
C THR A 65 -7.72 -15.19 -0.26
N LEU A 66 -8.22 -14.59 0.81
CA LEU A 66 -7.40 -13.91 1.81
C LEU A 66 -7.74 -14.49 3.18
N MET A 67 -6.75 -15.04 3.86
CA MET A 67 -6.89 -15.58 5.21
C MET A 67 -6.29 -14.61 6.22
N ILE A 68 -7.09 -14.13 7.17
CA ILE A 68 -6.68 -13.23 8.25
C ILE A 68 -7.09 -13.88 9.57
N GLY A 69 -6.11 -14.32 10.37
CA GLY A 69 -6.40 -15.16 11.54
C GLY A 69 -7.22 -16.40 11.15
N HIS A 70 -8.40 -16.56 11.78
CA HIS A 70 -9.34 -17.66 11.48
C HIS A 70 -10.41 -17.31 10.43
N HIS A 71 -10.30 -16.15 9.79
CA HIS A 71 -11.24 -15.68 8.80
C HIS A 71 -10.74 -15.95 7.38
N LEU A 72 -11.59 -16.59 6.57
CA LEU A 72 -11.39 -16.76 5.15
C LEU A 72 -12.29 -15.80 4.37
N LEU A 73 -11.67 -14.93 3.59
CA LEU A 73 -12.36 -14.03 2.69
C LEU A 73 -12.20 -14.52 1.25
N GLU A 74 -13.32 -14.68 0.55
CA GLU A 74 -13.32 -14.90 -0.89
C GLU A 74 -13.44 -13.58 -1.62
N GLY A 75 -12.53 -13.34 -2.57
CA GLY A 75 -12.49 -12.13 -3.35
C GLY A 75 -12.68 -12.38 -4.84
N LYS A 76 -12.51 -11.31 -5.60
CA LYS A 76 -12.46 -11.31 -7.07
C LYS A 76 -11.55 -10.20 -7.58
N VAL A 77 -10.97 -10.40 -8.75
CA VAL A 77 -10.23 -9.35 -9.47
C VAL A 77 -11.20 -8.48 -10.26
N VAL A 78 -11.07 -7.17 -10.13
CA VAL A 78 -11.92 -6.19 -10.83
C VAL A 78 -11.05 -5.16 -11.54
N ASN A 79 -11.34 -4.90 -12.81
CA ASN A 79 -10.74 -3.78 -13.54
C ASN A 79 -11.34 -2.46 -13.05
N LEU A 80 -10.49 -1.49 -12.75
CA LEU A 80 -10.92 -0.16 -12.35
C LEU A 80 -11.38 0.60 -13.61
N PRO A 81 -12.61 1.16 -13.64
CA PRO A 81 -13.08 1.96 -14.78
C PRO A 81 -12.24 3.24 -14.94
N LYS A 82 -11.70 3.75 -13.83
CA LYS A 82 -10.74 4.85 -13.79
C LYS A 82 -9.48 4.39 -13.05
N PRO A 83 -8.32 4.24 -13.74
CA PRO A 83 -7.07 3.90 -13.09
C PRO A 83 -6.68 4.90 -11.99
N LEU A 84 -5.99 4.43 -10.97
CA LEU A 84 -5.54 5.24 -9.83
C LEU A 84 -4.04 5.44 -9.89
N GLY A 85 -3.58 6.69 -9.70
CA GLY A 85 -2.16 6.99 -9.52
C GLY A 85 -1.76 6.86 -8.06
N VAL A 86 -0.72 6.09 -7.77
CA VAL A 86 -0.08 6.05 -6.45
C VAL A 86 1.00 7.12 -6.44
N LEU A 87 0.87 8.10 -5.55
CA LEU A 87 1.81 9.22 -5.44
C LEU A 87 2.50 9.15 -4.08
N HIS A 88 3.81 9.35 -4.06
CA HIS A 88 4.59 9.47 -2.85
C HIS A 88 4.93 10.94 -2.61
N LYS A 89 4.51 11.48 -1.46
CA LYS A 89 4.87 12.83 -1.04
C LYS A 89 6.34 12.83 -0.67
N GLN A 90 7.12 13.68 -1.32
CA GLN A 90 8.49 13.93 -0.92
C GLN A 90 8.47 15.14 0.02
N SER A 91 8.67 14.90 1.31
CA SER A 91 8.98 16.00 2.23
C SER A 91 10.41 16.43 1.98
N SER A 92 10.62 17.67 1.54
CA SER A 92 11.91 18.32 1.65
C SER A 92 12.16 18.61 3.14
N SER A 93 12.48 17.58 3.92
CA SER A 93 13.18 17.81 5.19
C SER A 93 14.58 18.25 4.77
N SER A 94 14.76 19.57 4.71
CA SER A 94 16.07 20.18 4.75
C SER A 94 16.72 19.78 6.07
N SER A 95 17.33 18.59 6.09
CA SER A 95 18.32 18.19 7.07
C SER A 95 19.60 18.97 6.75
N ALA A 96 19.52 20.29 6.88
CA ALA A 96 20.66 21.16 7.03
C ALA A 96 20.98 21.20 8.53
N GLU A 97 21.43 20.07 9.07
CA GLU A 97 22.32 20.12 10.23
C GLU A 97 23.70 20.52 9.69
N ASN A 98 23.90 21.82 9.48
CA ASN A 98 25.21 22.46 9.60
C ASN A 98 25.07 23.99 9.51
N GLN A 99 25.14 24.57 10.71
CA GLN A 99 25.76 25.85 11.08
C GLN A 99 25.13 27.20 10.70
N ALA A 100 25.05 27.99 11.76
CA ALA A 100 25.18 29.43 11.88
C ALA A 100 23.89 30.27 11.85
N GLU A 101 23.64 30.87 13.02
CA GLU A 101 22.65 31.89 13.31
C GLU A 101 22.76 33.09 12.35
N GLY A 102 21.62 33.63 11.94
CA GLY A 102 21.60 34.89 11.20
C GLY A 102 20.25 35.28 10.63
N SER A 103 19.54 36.17 11.34
CA SER A 103 18.62 37.20 10.85
C SER A 103 17.44 36.81 9.95
N GLY A 104 16.23 37.13 10.42
CA GLY A 104 14.95 36.71 9.85
C GLY A 104 14.57 37.22 8.46
N THR A 105 13.69 36.49 7.78
CA THR A 105 12.53 37.00 7.03
C THR A 105 11.63 35.85 6.56
N GLN A 106 10.35 35.93 6.94
CA GLN A 106 9.12 35.45 6.28
C GLN A 106 9.13 34.12 5.49
N GLY A 107 8.42 33.12 6.03
CA GLY A 107 7.42 32.35 5.28
C GLY A 107 7.90 31.42 4.15
N ALA A 108 8.94 30.61 4.37
CA ALA A 108 9.31 29.54 3.44
C ALA A 108 8.31 28.37 3.54
N GLY A 109 7.20 28.45 2.80
CA GLY A 109 6.34 27.30 2.53
C GLY A 109 7.15 26.23 1.81
N GLY A 110 7.58 25.19 2.53
CA GLY A 110 8.39 24.11 1.98
C GLY A 110 7.79 23.57 0.68
N SER A 111 8.61 23.51 -0.38
CA SER A 111 8.17 23.03 -1.69
C SER A 111 7.78 21.55 -1.59
N THR A 112 6.48 21.27 -1.54
CA THR A 112 5.99 19.89 -1.54
C THR A 112 6.08 19.34 -2.96
N THR A 113 6.91 18.32 -3.17
CA THR A 113 6.99 17.59 -4.44
C THR A 113 6.35 16.22 -4.32
N TRP A 114 5.82 15.71 -5.42
CA TRP A 114 5.21 14.39 -5.49
C TRP A 114 5.85 13.56 -6.60
N GLY A 115 6.26 12.35 -6.25
CA GLY A 115 6.72 11.34 -7.20
C GLY A 115 5.61 10.36 -7.54
N VAL A 116 5.44 10.04 -8.82
CA VAL A 116 4.54 8.96 -9.24
C VAL A 116 5.20 7.60 -8.95
N VAL A 117 4.55 6.76 -8.16
CA VAL A 117 5.01 5.41 -7.80
C VAL A 117 4.46 4.36 -8.76
N ALA A 118 3.15 4.41 -9.04
CA ALA A 118 2.49 3.41 -9.88
C ALA A 118 1.16 3.90 -10.45
N VAL A 119 0.67 3.19 -11.46
CA VAL A 119 -0.70 3.32 -11.96
C VAL A 119 -1.44 1.99 -11.77
N VAL A 120 -2.38 1.98 -10.84
CA VAL A 120 -3.19 0.81 -10.51
C VAL A 120 -4.39 0.75 -11.44
N LYS A 121 -4.50 -0.34 -12.20
CA LYS A 121 -5.61 -0.58 -13.16
C LYS A 121 -6.60 -1.64 -12.68
N LYS A 122 -6.21 -2.44 -11.69
CA LYS A 122 -7.00 -3.56 -11.16
C LYS A 122 -6.97 -3.57 -9.64
N LYS A 123 -8.03 -4.10 -9.03
CA LYS A 123 -8.11 -4.33 -7.59
C LYS A 123 -8.59 -5.74 -7.26
N LEU A 124 -8.17 -6.24 -6.12
CA LEU A 124 -8.69 -7.42 -5.46
C LEU A 124 -9.75 -6.97 -4.45
N VAL A 125 -11.02 -7.33 -4.70
CA VAL A 125 -12.14 -6.94 -3.83
C VAL A 125 -12.60 -8.13 -3.01
N PHE A 126 -12.63 -7.96 -1.69
CA PHE A 126 -13.18 -8.92 -0.73
C PHE A 126 -14.41 -8.27 -0.05
N SER A 127 -15.56 -8.39 -0.70
CA SER A 127 -16.82 -7.75 -0.27
C SER A 127 -17.79 -8.70 0.43
N LYS A 128 -17.45 -9.99 0.53
CA LYS A 128 -18.30 -10.98 1.20
C LYS A 128 -17.98 -11.02 2.70
N ARG A 129 -18.96 -11.48 3.50
CA ARG A 129 -18.75 -11.74 4.92
C ARG A 129 -17.63 -12.77 5.10
N PRO A 130 -16.68 -12.55 6.04
CA PRO A 130 -15.65 -13.54 6.32
C PRO A 130 -16.26 -14.87 6.78
N MET A 131 -15.74 -15.97 6.23
CA MET A 131 -16.14 -17.32 6.60
C MET A 131 -15.20 -17.86 7.67
N PRO A 132 -15.71 -18.50 8.73
CA PRO A 132 -14.85 -19.19 9.69
C PRO A 132 -14.20 -20.39 9.00
N LEU A 133 -12.90 -20.55 9.18
CA LEU A 133 -12.24 -21.81 8.86
C LEU A 133 -12.67 -22.85 9.90
N SER A 134 -13.49 -23.82 9.48
CA SER A 134 -13.73 -25.03 10.26
C SER A 134 -12.37 -25.73 10.42
N ALA A 135 -11.88 -25.82 11.65
CA ALA A 135 -10.82 -26.75 11.98
C ALA A 135 -11.35 -28.17 11.72
N LYS A 136 -11.14 -28.71 10.52
CA LYS A 136 -11.16 -30.16 10.39
C LYS A 136 -9.98 -30.65 11.21
N ALA A 137 -10.30 -31.32 12.31
CA ALA A 137 -9.34 -32.07 13.10
C ALA A 137 -8.44 -32.86 12.14
N SER A 138 -7.13 -32.62 12.23
CA SER A 138 -6.16 -33.56 11.72
C SER A 138 -6.43 -34.87 12.44
N ALA A 139 -7.11 -35.80 11.76
CA ALA A 139 -7.11 -37.20 12.16
C ALA A 139 -5.66 -37.68 12.03
N ALA A 140 -4.99 -37.79 13.18
CA ALA A 140 -3.83 -38.63 13.36
C ALA A 140 -4.31 -39.96 13.94
#